data_AF-A0AAW4Q0Q5-F1
#
_entry.id   AF-A0AAW4Q0Q5-F1
#
_cell.length_a   1.000
_cell.length_b   1.000
_cell.length_c   1.000
_cell.angle_alpha   90.00
_cell.angle_beta   90.00
_cell.angle_gamma   90.00
#
_symmetry.space_group_name_H-M   'P 1'
#
loop_
_entity.id
_entity.type
_entity.pdbx_description
1 polymer ?
#
loop_
_entity_poly.entity_id
_entity_poly.type
_entity_poly.pdbx_seq_one_letter_code
_entity_poly.pdbx_strand_id
1 'polypeptide(L)'
;MSNAKPTPNPLSQLAFTSRVAKRAQYEAFEFDLLGDRIRVRNGSYADPENHEYLVQIEDGVPVSCTCPADEHFEGACKHRVGVAIRRPIVDLVTDVQLRADGGEAMRPSARGEQSNSERVASVSQGEEEKTDDDCECDGLPDSVPCWPCFRDGREDFD
;
A
#
# COMPACT_ATOMS: atom_id res chain seq x y z
N MET A 1 0.22 21.07 19.60
CA MET A 1 -0.47 19.96 18.93
C MET A 1 -0.23 20.13 17.44
N SER A 2 0.80 19.50 16.90
CA SER A 2 1.17 19.62 15.49
C SER A 2 0.13 18.92 14.64
N ASN A 3 -0.76 19.70 14.02
CA ASN A 3 -1.76 19.20 13.11
C ASN A 3 -1.07 18.91 11.77
N ALA A 4 -0.34 17.80 11.67
CA ALA A 4 0.29 17.41 10.43
C ALA A 4 -0.83 17.09 9.42
N LYS A 5 -0.93 17.92 8.37
CA LYS A 5 -1.91 17.75 7.30
C LYS A 5 -1.65 16.37 6.66
N PRO A 6 -2.68 15.55 6.40
CA PRO A 6 -2.49 14.25 5.77
C PRO A 6 -1.74 14.44 4.44
N THR A 7 -0.65 13.71 4.24
CA THR A 7 0.10 13.75 2.98
C THR A 7 -0.86 13.36 1.84
N PRO A 8 -1.06 14.24 0.84
CA PRO A 8 -2.03 14.00 -0.22
C PRO A 8 -1.72 12.70 -0.95
N ASN A 9 -2.76 11.99 -1.37
CA ASN A 9 -2.58 10.74 -2.10
C ASN A 9 -1.88 11.02 -3.44
N PRO A 10 -0.75 10.38 -3.78
CA PRO A 10 -0.01 10.64 -5.02
C PRO A 10 -0.88 10.48 -6.27
N LEU A 11 -1.83 9.55 -6.25
CA LEU A 11 -2.73 9.32 -7.38
C LEU A 11 -3.65 10.51 -7.66
N SER A 12 -4.08 11.22 -6.63
CA SER A 12 -4.97 12.40 -6.78
C SER A 12 -4.30 13.60 -7.45
N GLN A 13 -2.97 13.56 -7.60
CA GLN A 13 -2.17 14.62 -8.21
C GLN A 13 -1.90 14.36 -9.70
N LEU A 14 -2.31 13.21 -10.23
CA LEU A 14 -2.09 12.82 -11.62
C LEU A 14 -3.37 13.02 -12.46
N ALA A 15 -3.23 13.64 -13.62
CA ALA A 15 -4.28 13.66 -14.64
C ALA A 15 -4.14 12.42 -15.54
N PHE A 16 -5.19 11.60 -15.64
CA PHE A 16 -5.18 10.39 -16.48
C PHE A 16 -6.61 10.00 -16.90
N THR A 17 -6.71 9.16 -17.93
CA THR A 17 -8.00 8.64 -18.39
C THR A 17 -8.40 7.37 -17.65
N SER A 18 -9.69 7.05 -17.64
CA SER A 18 -10.22 5.80 -17.07
C SER A 18 -9.61 4.55 -17.71
N ARG A 19 -9.26 4.61 -19.00
CA ARG A 19 -8.56 3.53 -19.71
C ARG A 19 -7.16 3.30 -19.13
N VAL A 20 -6.42 4.37 -18.87
CA VAL A 20 -5.08 4.30 -18.26
C VAL A 20 -5.16 3.72 -16.85
N ALA A 21 -6.13 4.19 -16.05
CA ALA A 21 -6.33 3.68 -14.69
C ALA A 21 -6.59 2.16 -14.67
N LYS A 22 -7.50 1.67 -15.52
CA LYS A 22 -7.77 0.23 -15.63
C LYS A 22 -6.52 -0.55 -16.00
N ARG A 23 -5.77 -0.10 -17.02
CA ARG A 23 -4.52 -0.77 -17.41
C ARG A 23 -3.49 -0.79 -16.28
N ALA A 24 -3.38 0.30 -15.53
CA ALA A 24 -2.45 0.40 -14.41
C ALA A 24 -2.79 -0.54 -13.23
N GLN A 25 -4.06 -0.93 -13.11
CA GLN A 25 -4.55 -1.86 -12.10
C GLN A 25 -4.39 -3.33 -12.52
N TYR A 26 -4.71 -3.67 -13.77
CA TYR A 26 -4.79 -5.06 -14.21
C TYR A 26 -3.53 -5.59 -14.91
N GLU A 27 -2.66 -4.73 -15.43
CA GLU A 27 -1.40 -5.18 -16.02
C GLU A 27 -0.43 -5.68 -14.94
N ALA A 28 0.36 -6.69 -15.29
CA ALA A 28 1.30 -7.36 -14.40
C ALA A 28 2.60 -6.54 -14.28
N PHE A 29 2.55 -5.42 -13.57
CA PHE A 29 3.73 -4.60 -13.32
C PHE A 29 4.60 -5.16 -12.18
N GLU A 30 5.87 -5.33 -12.49
CA GLU A 30 6.96 -5.53 -11.53
C GLU A 30 7.66 -4.18 -11.28
N PHE A 31 8.07 -3.94 -10.04
CA PHE A 31 8.67 -2.67 -9.62
C PHE A 31 10.01 -2.94 -8.94
N ASP A 32 11.07 -2.30 -9.42
CA ASP A 32 12.37 -2.31 -8.77
C ASP A 32 12.79 -0.89 -8.40
N LEU A 33 13.39 -0.74 -7.23
CA LEU A 33 13.99 0.52 -6.79
C LEU A 33 15.39 0.68 -7.39
N LEU A 34 15.62 1.78 -8.12
CA LEU A 34 16.92 2.14 -8.69
C LEU A 34 17.34 3.51 -8.18
N GLY A 35 17.91 3.55 -6.97
CA GLY A 35 18.28 4.80 -6.31
C GLY A 35 17.04 5.66 -6.00
N ASP A 36 16.93 6.80 -6.67
CA ASP A 36 15.83 7.76 -6.55
C ASP A 36 14.69 7.54 -7.56
N ARG A 37 14.78 6.49 -8.38
CA ARG A 37 13.84 6.15 -9.45
C ARG A 37 13.23 4.77 -9.27
N ILE A 38 12.10 4.54 -9.93
CA ILE A 38 11.48 3.21 -9.99
C ILE A 38 11.58 2.67 -11.42
N ARG A 39 12.10 1.46 -11.57
CA ARG A 39 11.94 0.69 -12.80
C ARG A 39 10.61 -0.04 -12.75
N VAL A 40 9.81 0.13 -13.80
CA VAL A 40 8.55 -0.57 -14.00
C VAL A 40 8.73 -1.51 -15.19
N ARG A 41 8.63 -2.82 -14.95
CA ARG A 41 8.63 -3.85 -15.99
C ARG A 41 7.22 -4.36 -16.20
N ASN A 42 6.79 -4.45 -17.46
CA ASN A 42 5.49 -4.99 -17.80
C ASN A 42 5.53 -6.49 -18.14
N GLY A 43 5.21 -7.33 -17.16
CA GLY A 43 5.13 -8.78 -17.29
C GLY A 43 3.91 -9.30 -18.06
N SER A 44 3.01 -8.42 -18.54
CA SER A 44 1.87 -8.84 -19.38
C SER A 44 2.27 -9.16 -20.84
N TYR A 45 3.51 -8.88 -21.23
CA TYR A 45 4.03 -9.18 -22.56
C TYR A 45 4.89 -10.44 -22.55
N ALA A 46 5.08 -11.05 -23.73
CA ALA A 46 5.91 -12.25 -23.88
C ALA A 46 7.41 -11.96 -23.71
N ASP A 47 7.82 -10.70 -23.89
CA ASP A 47 9.19 -10.19 -23.76
C ASP A 47 9.28 -9.02 -22.74
N PRO A 48 9.11 -9.28 -21.43
CA PRO A 48 9.05 -8.23 -20.42
C PRO A 48 10.30 -7.32 -20.38
N GLU A 49 11.47 -7.84 -20.73
CA GLU A 49 12.75 -7.12 -20.73
C GLU A 49 12.76 -5.93 -21.71
N ASN A 50 12.00 -5.99 -22.81
CA ASN A 50 11.85 -4.89 -23.76
C ASN A 50 10.81 -3.86 -23.29
N HIS A 51 10.17 -4.09 -22.15
CA HIS A 51 9.11 -3.25 -21.60
C HIS A 51 9.42 -2.83 -20.18
N GLU A 52 10.67 -2.42 -19.99
CA GLU A 52 11.18 -1.75 -18.80
C GLU A 52 11.22 -0.24 -19.02
N TYR A 53 10.63 0.50 -18.09
CA TYR A 53 10.61 1.97 -18.13
C TYR A 53 10.96 2.54 -16.76
N LEU A 54 11.66 3.67 -16.74
CA LEU A 54 12.04 4.36 -15.52
C LEU A 54 11.04 5.47 -15.22
N VAL A 55 10.51 5.49 -14.01
CA VAL A 55 9.62 6.51 -13.48
C VAL A 55 10.41 7.36 -12.48
N GLN A 56 10.43 8.67 -12.69
CA GLN A 56 10.98 9.64 -11.75
C GLN A 56 9.91 10.05 -10.74
N ILE A 57 10.29 10.11 -9.47
CA ILE A 57 9.46 10.66 -8.39
C ILE A 57 10.11 11.96 -7.91
N GLU A 58 9.28 13.00 -7.75
CA GLU A 58 9.63 14.27 -7.11
C GLU A 58 8.52 14.60 -6.10
N ASP A 59 8.90 14.97 -4.87
CA ASP A 59 7.98 15.31 -3.78
C ASP A 59 6.85 14.28 -3.56
N GLY A 60 7.18 12.99 -3.72
CA GLY A 60 6.21 11.90 -3.59
C GLY A 60 5.20 11.80 -4.75
N VAL A 61 5.48 12.41 -5.90
CA VAL A 61 4.61 12.36 -7.09
C VAL A 61 5.39 11.81 -8.30
N PRO A 62 4.83 10.83 -9.04
CA PRO A 62 5.43 10.39 -10.31
C PRO A 62 5.33 11.47 -11.39
N VAL A 63 6.44 12.15 -11.68
CA VAL A 63 6.46 13.32 -12.58
C VAL A 63 6.74 12.97 -14.04
N SER A 64 7.55 11.95 -14.30
CA SER A 64 7.92 11.55 -15.67
C SER A 64 8.17 10.04 -15.79
N CYS A 65 8.11 9.54 -17.02
CA CYS A 65 8.37 8.13 -17.33
C CYS A 65 9.07 7.99 -18.70
N THR A 66 10.03 7.08 -18.84
CA THR A 66 10.75 6.85 -20.11
C THR A 66 9.96 6.06 -21.15
N CYS A 67 8.66 5.82 -20.95
CA CYS A 67 7.85 5.07 -21.89
C CYS A 67 7.34 5.95 -23.04
N PRO A 68 7.12 5.39 -24.24
CA PRO A 68 6.61 6.15 -25.39
C PRO A 68 5.28 6.89 -25.11
N ALA A 69 4.45 6.36 -24.20
CA ALA A 69 3.18 6.98 -23.88
C ALA A 69 3.30 8.30 -23.09
N ASP A 70 4.39 8.51 -22.36
CA ASP A 70 4.63 9.76 -21.60
C ASP A 70 5.13 10.87 -22.53
N GLU A 71 5.76 10.52 -23.65
CA GLU A 71 6.21 11.45 -24.69
C GLU A 71 5.07 11.89 -25.62
N HIS A 72 4.18 10.96 -26.00
CA HIS A 72 3.19 11.20 -27.04
C HIS A 72 1.80 11.64 -26.55
N PHE A 73 1.49 11.46 -25.27
CA PHE A 73 0.15 11.75 -24.74
C PHE A 73 0.23 12.68 -23.53
N GLU A 74 -0.78 13.54 -23.40
CA GLU A 74 -0.95 14.36 -22.22
C GLU A 74 -1.48 13.53 -21.04
N GLY A 75 -0.98 13.84 -19.85
CA GLY A 75 -1.33 13.16 -18.61
C GLY A 75 -0.42 11.98 -18.27
N ALA A 76 -0.63 11.41 -17.09
CA ALA A 76 0.20 10.34 -16.56
C ALA A 76 -0.02 9.05 -17.36
N CYS A 77 1.07 8.49 -17.87
CA CYS A 77 1.05 7.16 -18.46
C CYS A 77 0.67 6.07 -17.43
N LYS A 78 0.31 4.88 -17.92
CA LYS A 78 -0.08 3.75 -17.06
C LYS A 78 0.99 3.36 -16.03
N HIS A 79 2.27 3.57 -16.32
CA HIS A 79 3.36 3.27 -15.40
C HIS A 79 3.39 4.24 -14.21
N ARG A 80 3.27 5.55 -14.48
CA ARG A 80 3.15 6.59 -13.43
C ARG A 80 1.93 6.36 -12.56
N VAL A 81 0.78 6.06 -13.18
CA VAL A 81 -0.45 5.71 -12.45
C VAL A 81 -0.27 4.43 -11.64
N GLY A 82 0.39 3.41 -12.20
CA GLY A 82 0.67 2.14 -11.53
C GLY A 82 1.55 2.32 -10.29
N VAL A 83 2.56 3.16 -10.36
CA VAL A 83 3.39 3.58 -9.22
C VAL A 83 2.54 4.32 -8.19
N ALA A 84 1.76 5.33 -8.61
CA ALA A 84 0.96 6.15 -7.71
C ALA A 84 -0.13 5.37 -6.95
N ILE A 85 -0.69 4.32 -7.55
CA ILE A 85 -1.63 3.41 -6.86
C ILE A 85 -0.95 2.70 -5.68
N ARG A 86 0.34 2.38 -5.81
CA ARG A 86 1.11 1.57 -4.87
C ARG A 86 1.90 2.45 -3.91
N ARG A 87 1.17 3.13 -3.03
CA ARG A 87 1.70 4.11 -2.07
C ARG A 87 2.98 3.68 -1.32
N PRO A 88 3.13 2.43 -0.85
CA PRO A 88 4.37 2.01 -0.18
C PRO A 88 5.64 2.18 -1.03
N ILE A 89 5.54 2.04 -2.34
CA ILE A 89 6.67 2.22 -3.26
C ILE A 89 7.05 3.70 -3.33
N VAL A 90 6.06 4.59 -3.43
CA VAL A 90 6.27 6.04 -3.46
C VAL A 90 6.88 6.54 -2.15
N ASP A 91 6.35 6.08 -1.02
CA ASP A 91 6.84 6.45 0.31
C ASP A 91 8.30 6.00 0.50
N LEU A 92 8.65 4.78 0.06
CA LEU A 92 10.02 4.24 0.13
C LEU A 92 11.00 5.09 -0.68
N VAL A 93 10.66 5.45 -1.92
CA VAL A 93 11.54 6.27 -2.79
C VAL A 93 11.73 7.66 -2.20
N THR A 94 10.64 8.25 -1.67
CA THR A 94 10.69 9.57 -1.03
C THR A 94 11.59 9.55 0.20
N ASP A 95 11.53 8.51 1.04
CA ASP A 95 12.42 8.35 2.20
C ASP A 95 13.89 8.19 1.76
N VAL A 96 14.16 7.45 0.70
CA VAL A 96 15.53 7.31 0.16
C VAL A 96 16.08 8.65 -0.34
N GLN A 97 15.26 9.45 -1.03
CA GLN A 97 15.65 10.79 -1.50
C GLN A 97 15.97 11.73 -0.32
N LEU A 98 15.15 11.73 0.73
CA LEU A 98 15.35 12.55 1.95
C LEU A 98 16.55 12.12 2.81
N ARG A 99 17.16 10.96 2.56
CA ARG A 99 18.39 10.55 3.26
C ARG A 99 19.65 10.98 2.52
N ALA A 100 19.55 11.22 1.21
CA ALA A 100 20.69 11.56 0.38
C ALA A 100 21.14 13.03 0.53
N ASP A 101 20.26 13.92 0.98
CA ASP A 101 20.51 15.34 1.20
C ASP A 101 21.08 15.66 2.60
N GLY A 102 21.32 14.65 3.44
CA GLY A 102 21.84 14.80 4.80
C GLY A 102 20.80 15.22 5.84
N GLY A 103 19.51 15.19 5.50
CA GLY A 103 18.42 15.38 6.45
C GLY A 103 18.20 14.16 7.36
N GLU A 104 18.02 14.37 8.67
CA GLU A 104 17.53 13.31 9.55
C GLU A 104 16.03 13.10 9.31
N ALA A 105 15.68 11.98 8.67
CA ALA A 105 14.28 11.59 8.51
C ALA A 105 13.70 11.21 9.89
N MET A 106 12.82 12.05 10.43
CA MET A 106 11.96 11.67 11.55
C MET A 106 11.02 10.56 11.05
N ARG A 107 11.38 9.30 11.31
CA ARG A 107 10.48 8.16 11.03
C ARG A 107 9.18 8.43 11.77
N PRO A 108 8.01 8.52 11.10
CA PRO A 108 6.75 8.49 11.83
C PRO A 108 6.74 7.14 12.55
N SER A 109 6.66 7.16 13.89
CA SER A 109 6.56 5.93 14.69
C SER A 109 5.49 5.05 14.06
N ALA A 110 5.93 3.93 13.50
CA ALA A 110 5.04 2.83 13.15
C ALA A 110 4.40 2.40 14.47
N ARG A 111 3.23 2.94 14.75
CA ARG A 111 2.39 2.49 15.85
C ARG A 111 1.77 1.18 15.36
N GLY A 112 2.55 0.11 15.49
CA GLY A 112 2.20 -1.21 14.99
C GLY A 112 3.28 -2.28 15.14
N GLU A 113 4.31 -2.09 15.96
CA GLU A 113 5.23 -3.17 16.36
C GLU A 113 5.23 -3.26 17.88
N GLN A 114 4.29 -4.02 18.44
CA GLN A 114 4.37 -4.48 19.82
C GLN A 114 5.46 -5.54 19.90
N SER A 115 6.69 -5.07 20.08
CA SER A 115 7.76 -5.85 20.66
C SER A 115 7.35 -6.25 22.07
N ASN A 116 7.27 -7.55 22.35
CA ASN A 116 7.31 -8.03 23.73
C ASN A 116 8.15 -9.31 23.80
N SER A 117 9.37 -9.16 24.29
CA SER A 117 10.23 -10.26 24.72
C SER A 117 10.39 -10.16 26.24
N GLU A 118 9.77 -11.13 26.93
CA GLU A 118 10.19 -11.77 28.20
C GLU A 118 10.14 -10.89 29.49
N ARG A 119 9.52 -11.28 30.63
CA ARG A 119 9.43 -12.58 31.32
C ARG A 119 8.48 -12.54 32.55
N VAL A 120 7.76 -13.64 32.75
CA VAL A 120 7.19 -14.30 33.97
C VAL A 120 6.88 -13.55 35.30
N ALA A 121 5.63 -13.70 35.76
CA ALA A 121 5.18 -14.18 37.10
C ALA A 121 3.63 -14.22 37.13
N SER A 122 2.99 -15.36 36.88
CA SER A 122 2.43 -16.31 37.88
C SER A 122 1.04 -15.96 38.45
N VAL A 123 0.04 -16.77 38.04
CA VAL A 123 -1.22 -17.19 38.71
C VAL A 123 -2.26 -16.08 38.94
N SER A 124 -3.43 -16.13 38.30
CA SER A 124 -4.55 -16.97 38.77
C SER A 124 -5.55 -17.26 37.65
N GLN A 125 -5.97 -18.53 37.58
CA GLN A 125 -7.13 -18.98 36.84
C GLN A 125 -8.36 -18.18 37.29
N GLY A 126 -8.96 -17.46 36.35
CA GLY A 126 -10.32 -16.95 36.42
C GLY A 126 -11.03 -17.47 35.19
N GLU A 127 -11.82 -18.51 35.38
CA GLU A 127 -12.70 -19.08 34.37
C GLU A 127 -13.81 -18.07 34.11
N GLU A 128 -13.59 -17.15 33.17
CA GLU A 128 -14.67 -16.30 32.67
C GLU A 128 -15.32 -17.06 31.50
N GLU A 129 -16.42 -17.75 31.80
CA GLU A 129 -17.39 -18.18 30.81
C GLU A 129 -17.84 -16.95 30.01
N LYS A 130 -17.20 -16.75 28.85
CA LYS A 130 -17.68 -15.79 27.85
C LYS A 130 -18.90 -16.38 27.18
N THR A 131 -20.07 -15.98 27.68
CA THR A 131 -21.36 -16.28 27.07
C THR A 131 -21.45 -15.64 25.67
N ASP A 132 -22.34 -16.19 24.84
CA ASP A 132 -22.51 -15.93 23.40
C ASP A 132 -22.82 -14.46 22.99
N ASP A 133 -22.83 -13.52 23.93
CA ASP A 133 -23.20 -12.11 23.73
C ASP A 133 -22.02 -11.15 23.50
N ASP A 134 -20.77 -11.62 23.48
CA ASP A 134 -19.58 -10.75 23.32
C ASP A 134 -19.23 -10.47 21.84
N CYS A 135 -20.04 -10.95 20.90
CA CYS A 135 -19.96 -10.59 19.49
C CYS A 135 -21.14 -9.67 19.10
N GLU A 136 -20.86 -8.43 18.70
CA GLU A 136 -21.88 -7.47 18.24
C GLU A 136 -22.36 -7.87 16.81
N CYS A 137 -23.28 -8.84 16.73
CA CYS A 137 -23.76 -9.47 15.49
C CYS A 137 -25.22 -9.12 15.13
N ASP A 138 -25.84 -8.19 15.85
CA ASP A 138 -27.24 -7.81 15.66
C ASP A 138 -27.51 -7.29 14.24
N GLY A 139 -28.51 -7.88 13.58
CA GLY A 139 -28.99 -7.44 12.26
C GLY A 139 -28.33 -8.11 11.05
N LEU A 140 -27.48 -9.12 11.26
CA LEU A 140 -26.99 -9.98 10.18
C LEU A 140 -28.07 -11.01 9.76
N PRO A 141 -28.22 -11.30 8.46
CA PRO A 141 -29.11 -12.36 8.01
C PRO A 141 -28.58 -13.73 8.44
N ASP A 142 -29.48 -14.66 8.82
CA ASP A 142 -29.16 -16.00 9.34
C ASP A 142 -28.27 -16.88 8.44
N SER A 143 -28.00 -16.46 7.19
CA SER A 143 -27.18 -17.18 6.21
C SER A 143 -25.72 -16.75 6.17
N VAL A 144 -25.31 -15.75 6.95
CA VAL A 144 -23.91 -15.29 6.99
C VAL A 144 -23.38 -15.43 8.43
N PRO A 145 -22.31 -16.21 8.65
CA PRO A 145 -21.71 -16.31 9.98
C PRO A 145 -21.12 -14.95 10.35
N CYS A 146 -21.16 -14.63 11.64
CA CYS A 146 -20.69 -13.36 12.12
C CYS A 146 -19.17 -13.30 11.95
N TRP A 147 -18.68 -12.40 11.09
CA TRP A 147 -17.25 -12.36 10.74
C TRP A 147 -16.31 -12.25 11.97
N PRO A 148 -16.62 -11.45 13.00
CA PRO A 148 -15.88 -11.48 14.26
C PRO A 148 -15.77 -12.88 14.90
N CYS A 149 -16.85 -13.66 14.94
CA CYS A 149 -16.85 -14.98 15.58
C CYS A 149 -16.22 -16.06 14.69
N PHE A 150 -16.42 -16.01 13.36
CA PHE A 150 -15.72 -16.89 12.41
C PHE A 150 -14.20 -16.70 12.47
N ARG A 151 -13.73 -15.45 12.46
CA ARG A 151 -12.29 -15.14 12.57
C ARG A 151 -11.69 -15.65 13.87
N ASP A 152 -12.46 -15.59 14.96
CA ASP A 152 -12.01 -16.04 16.27
C ASP A 152 -12.19 -17.57 16.47
N GLY A 153 -12.62 -18.31 15.43
CA GLY A 153 -12.76 -19.76 15.44
C GLY A 153 -13.94 -20.29 16.26
N ARG A 154 -14.94 -19.43 16.49
CA ARG A 154 -16.14 -19.74 17.28
C ARG A 154 -17.34 -20.13 16.43
N GLU A 155 -17.31 -19.82 15.13
CA GLU A 155 -18.28 -20.28 14.14
C GLU A 155 -17.55 -20.84 12.90
N ASP A 156 -18.15 -21.83 12.24
CA ASP A 156 -17.67 -22.41 10.98
C ASP A 156 -18.62 -22.03 9.83
N PHE A 157 -18.11 -22.09 8.59
CA PHE A 157 -18.94 -22.02 7.39
C PHE A 157 -19.40 -23.44 7.02
N ASP A 158 -20.70 -23.72 7.13
CA ASP A 158 -21.35 -24.91 6.53
C ASP A 158 -21.75 -24.67 5.07
#